data_AF-A0A2N3JSY4-F1
#
_entry.id   AF-A0A2N3JSY4-F1
#
_cell.length_a   1.000
_cell.length_b   1.000
_cell.length_c   1.000
_cell.angle_alpha   90.00
_cell.angle_beta   90.00
_cell.angle_gamma   90.00
#
_symmetry.space_group_name_H-M   'P 1'
#
loop_
_entity.id
_entity.type
_entity.pdbx_description
1 polymer ?
#
loop_
_entity_poly.entity_id
_entity_poly.type
_entity_poly.pdbx_seq_one_letter_code
_entity_poly.pdbx_strand_id
1 'polypeptide(L)' 'VRVGLEDNLYLGKGNKATNAQLVERAVTLTESIGARVATPDEARVTLGLKKRK' A
#
# COMPACT_ATOMS: atom_id res chain seq x y z
N VAL A 1 -5.99 1.88 -2.08
CA VAL A 1 -6.17 1.45 -0.67
C VAL A 1 -5.12 2.14 0.20
N ARG A 2 -5.38 2.33 1.49
CA ARG A 2 -4.44 2.93 2.45
C ARG A 2 -4.16 1.91 3.57
N VAL A 3 -2.89 1.77 3.94
CA VAL A 3 -2.42 0.93 5.04
C VAL A 3 -1.22 1.61 5.71
N GLY A 4 -0.97 1.27 6.96
CA GLY A 4 0.20 1.74 7.71
C GLY A 4 -0.01 1.60 9.21
N LEU A 5 1.07 1.76 9.97
CA LEU A 5 1.06 1.75 11.44
C LEU A 5 0.26 2.91 12.03
N GLU A 6 0.01 3.96 11.24
CA GLU A 6 -0.92 5.05 11.58
C GLU A 6 -2.35 4.53 11.78
N ASP A 7 -2.76 3.54 10.98
CA ASP A 7 -4.12 3.01 10.97
C ASP A 7 -4.23 1.67 11.74
N ASN A 8 -3.16 0.85 11.76
CA ASN A 8 -3.16 -0.46 12.40
C ASN A 8 -1.75 -0.94 12.82
N LEU A 9 -1.58 -1.33 14.08
CA LEU A 9 -0.30 -1.78 14.65
C LEU A 9 0.01 -3.27 14.42
N TYR A 10 -0.93 -4.06 13.90
CA TYR A 10 -0.85 -5.52 13.92
C TYR A 10 -1.04 -6.17 12.55
N LEU A 11 -0.20 -7.17 12.22
CA LEU A 11 -0.40 -8.01 11.03
C LEU A 11 -1.43 -9.11 11.30
N GLY A 12 -1.57 -9.50 12.57
CA GLY A 12 -2.55 -10.45 13.05
C GLY A 12 -2.65 -10.33 14.57
N LYS A 13 -3.61 -11.03 15.18
CA LYS A 13 -3.82 -10.96 16.63
C LYS A 13 -2.52 -11.26 17.39
N GLY A 14 -2.00 -10.27 18.11
CA GLY A 14 -0.76 -10.37 18.89
C GLY A 14 0.54 -10.26 18.08
N ASN A 15 0.50 -10.15 16.76
CA ASN A 15 1.68 -10.01 15.92
C ASN A 15 1.84 -8.56 15.43
N LYS A 16 2.78 -7.81 16.02
CA LYS A 16 3.06 -6.42 15.61
C LYS A 16 3.59 -6.36 14.19
N ALA A 17 3.17 -5.36 13.44
CA ALA A 17 3.60 -5.17 12.06
C ALA A 17 4.71 -4.11 11.94
N THR A 18 5.38 -4.12 10.79
CA THR A 18 6.07 -2.96 10.22
C THR A 18 5.24 -2.38 9.07
N ASN A 19 5.50 -1.12 8.69
CA ASN A 19 4.84 -0.53 7.51
C ASN A 19 5.09 -1.36 6.24
N ALA A 20 6.29 -1.90 6.07
CA ALA A 20 6.63 -2.74 4.91
C ALA A 20 5.76 -4.01 4.85
N GLN A 21 5.56 -4.70 5.97
CA GLN A 21 4.72 -5.90 6.04
C GLN A 21 3.24 -5.61 5.73
N LEU A 22 2.73 -4.45 6.17
CA LEU A 22 1.37 -4.03 5.85
C LEU A 22 1.21 -3.73 4.36
N VAL A 23 2.19 -3.06 3.76
CA VAL A 23 2.23 -2.79 2.32
C VAL A 23 2.31 -4.10 1.52
N GLU A 24 3.22 -5.01 1.87
CA GLU A 24 3.38 -6.31 1.21
C GLU A 24 2.08 -7.11 1.21
N ARG A 25 1.43 -7.24 2.36
CA ARG A 25 0.13 -7.92 2.46
C ARG A 25 -0.95 -7.25 1.60
N ALA A 26 -0.99 -5.92 1.59
CA ALA A 26 -1.95 -5.18 0.78
C ALA A 26 -1.70 -5.38 -0.73
N VAL A 27 -0.44 -5.42 -1.16
CA VAL A 27 -0.04 -5.71 -2.54
C VAL A 27 -0.49 -7.11 -2.93
N THR A 28 -0.13 -8.14 -2.14
CA THR A 28 -0.52 -9.54 -2.41
C THR A 28 -2.03 -9.71 -2.57
N LEU A 29 -2.81 -9.10 -1.67
CA LEU A 29 -4.27 -9.17 -1.74
C LEU A 29 -4.82 -8.44 -2.97
N THR A 30 -4.29 -7.26 -3.28
CA THR A 30 -4.68 -6.48 -4.47
C THR A 30 -4.41 -7.25 -5.75
N GLU A 31 -3.27 -7.93 -5.85
CA GLU A 31 -2.90 -8.73 -7.01
C GLU A 31 -3.73 -10.02 -7.11
N SER A 32 -4.08 -10.64 -5.98
CA SER A 32 -4.91 -11.86 -5.95
C SER A 32 -6.32 -11.68 -6.52
N ILE A 33 -6.83 -10.44 -6.53
CA ILE A 33 -8.13 -10.10 -7.11
C ILE A 33 -8.02 -9.57 -8.56
N GLY A 34 -6.85 -9.69 -9.18
CA GLY A 34 -6.60 -9.30 -10.57
C GLY A 34 -6.29 -7.83 -10.79
N ALA A 35 -6.08 -7.05 -9.74
CA ALA A 35 -5.65 -5.65 -9.84
C ALA A 35 -4.11 -5.54 -9.80
N ARG A 36 -3.57 -4.35 -10.10
CA ARG A 36 -2.14 -4.04 -10.01
C ARG A 36 -1.90 -2.81 -9.13
N VAL A 37 -0.85 -2.85 -8.33
CA VAL A 37 -0.42 -1.68 -7.54
C VAL A 37 0.30 -0.68 -8.44
N ALA A 38 -0.15 0.58 -8.39
CA ALA A 38 0.43 1.66 -9.17
C ALA A 38 1.82 2.06 -8.65
N THR A 39 2.73 2.38 -9.56
CA THR A 39 3.98 3.06 -9.25
C THR A 39 3.71 4.51 -8.79
N PRO A 40 4.67 5.18 -8.13
CA PRO A 40 4.51 6.58 -7.75
C PRO A 40 4.22 7.51 -8.94
N ASP A 41 4.77 7.24 -10.12
CA ASP A 41 4.53 8.08 -11.31
C ASP A 41 3.13 7.87 -11.87
N GLU A 42 2.65 6.63 -11.93
CA GLU A 42 1.26 6.34 -12.34
C GLU A 42 0.24 6.96 -11.38
N ALA A 43 0.53 6.89 -10.08
CA ALA A 43 -0.30 7.54 -9.07
C ALA A 43 -0.37 9.07 -9.29
N ARG A 44 0.75 9.71 -9.65
CA ARG A 44 0.76 11.16 -9.97
C ARG A 44 -0.09 11.48 -11.18
N VAL A 45 0.04 10.71 -12.27
CA VAL A 45 -0.76 10.92 -13.48
C VAL A 45 -2.25 10.77 -13.17
N THR A 46 -2.61 9.71 -12.45
CA THR A 46 -4.00 9.41 -12.08
C THR A 46 -4.61 10.49 -11.19
N LEU A 47 -3.81 11.05 -10.28
CA LEU A 47 -4.24 12.09 -9.32
C LEU A 47 -4.00 13.53 -9.81
N GLY A 48 -3.49 13.73 -11.02
CA GLY A 48 -3.18 15.07 -11.56
C GLY A 48 -2.08 15.83 -10.81
N LEU A 49 -1.10 15.11 -10.24
CA LEU A 49 -0.03 15.70 -9.43
C LEU A 49 1.17 16.14 -10.29
N LYS A 50 1.84 17.21 -9.86
CA LYS A 50 3.09 17.68 -10.48
C LYS A 50 4.19 16.61 -10.37
N LYS A 51 5.00 16.46 -11.41
CA LYS A 51 6.15 15.55 -11.43
C LYS A 51 7.16 15.96 -10.34
N ARG A 52 7.72 14.96 -9.64
CA ARG A 52 8.79 15.20 -8.68
C ARG A 52 10.08 15.55 -9.44
N LYS A 53 10.79 16.58 -8.98
CA LYS A 53 12.15 16.90 -9.46
C LYS A 53 13.13 15.82 -9.03
#